data_AF-A0AAJ6BI39-F1
#
_entry.id   AF-A0AAJ6BI39-F1
#
_cell.length_a   1.000
_cell.length_b   1.000
_cell.length_c   1.000
_cell.angle_alpha   90.00
_cell.angle_beta   90.00
_cell.angle_gamma   90.00
#
_symmetry.space_group_name_H-M   'P 1'
#
loop_
_entity.id
_entity.type
_entity.pdbx_description
1 polymer ?
#
loop_
_entity_poly.entity_id
_entity_poly.type
_entity_poly.pdbx_seq_one_letter_code
_entity_poly.pdbx_strand_id
1 'polypeptide(L)'
;MKNLNLLASVALLRELHTAPSYGELLGIIAALIVKSTHNHNIYSASAGEIRNLLKEYYDINLPESIIQHVLNHQLQRHASFYNGAYYFNVSVNDYFSDLYQDYTDLEKMHHHIVELYMAFLKEQGKSNLTVKEKEEALQKFWNKLFDESFSEAYSRKMQEEKLQRHRNEKARMLRDLQLEQWTRMTQSLDKDRSYAVGLSSLGFVIFLLGILFTVVPSLNNWLNSIPFLRIGFWTILLILYIMNQPGKSMLPDMKRFRRGWSWILASLLPDQKEQLKNKMEEKPKGELPEESSRSNVKKRV
;
A
#
# COMPACT_ATOMS: atom_id res chain seq x y z
N MET A 1 -17.80 -36.76 12.95
CA MET A 1 -18.80 -35.68 12.86
C MET A 1 -18.32 -34.38 13.54
N LYS A 2 -17.89 -34.36 14.82
CA LYS A 2 -17.39 -33.14 15.50
C LYS A 2 -16.20 -32.43 14.83
N ASN A 3 -15.27 -33.16 14.19
CA ASN A 3 -14.08 -32.55 13.57
C ASN A 3 -14.41 -31.65 12.35
N LEU A 4 -15.45 -31.97 11.58
CA LEU A 4 -15.86 -31.16 10.42
C LEU A 4 -16.48 -29.82 10.84
N ASN A 5 -17.28 -29.83 11.91
CA ASN A 5 -17.82 -28.60 12.51
C ASN A 5 -16.69 -27.72 13.03
N LEU A 6 -15.70 -28.32 13.67
CA LEU A 6 -14.55 -27.60 14.20
C LEU A 6 -13.67 -27.02 13.09
N LEU A 7 -13.49 -27.77 12.00
CA LEU A 7 -12.78 -27.30 10.82
C LEU A 7 -13.52 -26.16 10.12
N ALA A 8 -14.84 -26.27 9.99
CA ALA A 8 -15.70 -25.23 9.44
C ALA A 8 -15.65 -23.98 10.32
N SER A 9 -15.77 -24.11 11.65
CA SER A 9 -15.64 -22.99 12.60
C SER A 9 -14.26 -22.37 12.61
N VAL A 10 -13.18 -23.16 12.49
CA VAL A 10 -11.80 -22.66 12.38
C VAL A 10 -11.56 -21.95 11.05
N ALA A 11 -12.12 -22.44 9.94
CA ALA A 11 -12.07 -21.76 8.65
C ALA A 11 -12.85 -20.44 8.67
N LEU A 12 -14.05 -20.45 9.26
CA LEU A 12 -14.90 -19.26 9.43
C LEU A 12 -14.24 -18.24 10.35
N LEU A 13 -13.62 -18.67 11.46
CA LEU A 13 -12.87 -17.81 12.39
C LEU A 13 -11.59 -17.28 11.76
N ARG A 14 -10.79 -18.13 11.10
CA ARG A 14 -9.59 -17.71 10.36
C ARG A 14 -9.98 -16.54 9.46
N GLU A 15 -11.02 -16.70 8.66
CA GLU A 15 -11.37 -15.71 7.64
C GLU A 15 -12.16 -14.50 8.11
N LEU A 16 -13.02 -14.64 9.13
CA LEU A 16 -13.56 -13.49 9.88
C LEU A 16 -12.43 -12.60 10.44
N HIS A 17 -11.26 -13.19 10.69
CA HIS A 17 -10.11 -12.49 11.27
C HIS A 17 -9.02 -12.13 10.26
N THR A 18 -8.88 -12.81 9.11
CA THR A 18 -7.94 -12.44 8.02
C THR A 18 -8.53 -11.45 7.03
N ALA A 19 -9.84 -11.49 6.76
CA ALA A 19 -10.49 -10.73 5.70
C ALA A 19 -10.71 -9.23 6.04
N PRO A 20 -10.34 -8.29 5.16
CA PRO A 20 -10.69 -6.89 5.29
C PRO A 20 -12.13 -6.55 4.83
N SER A 21 -12.90 -7.50 4.28
CA SER A 21 -14.21 -7.22 3.66
C SER A 21 -15.21 -8.38 3.74
N TYR A 22 -16.51 -8.04 3.82
CA TYR A 22 -17.69 -8.92 3.81
C TYR A 22 -17.73 -9.95 2.64
N GLY A 23 -16.97 -9.71 1.57
CA GLY A 23 -16.90 -10.60 0.39
C GLY A 23 -16.26 -11.98 0.65
N GLU A 24 -15.30 -12.10 1.56
CA GLU A 24 -14.58 -13.36 1.81
C GLU A 24 -15.40 -14.36 2.66
N LEU A 25 -16.23 -13.84 3.58
CA LEU A 25 -17.22 -14.64 4.32
C LEU A 25 -18.22 -15.32 3.37
N LEU A 26 -18.70 -14.58 2.36
CA LEU A 26 -19.60 -15.12 1.35
C LEU A 26 -18.90 -16.18 0.47
N GLY A 27 -17.59 -16.05 0.26
CA GLY A 27 -16.77 -17.05 -0.42
C GLY A 27 -16.67 -18.37 0.34
N ILE A 28 -16.57 -18.34 1.67
CA ILE A 28 -16.60 -19.56 2.49
C ILE A 28 -17.96 -20.22 2.47
N ILE A 29 -19.04 -19.43 2.59
CA ILE A 29 -20.39 -19.96 2.48
C ILE A 29 -20.57 -20.61 1.09
N ALA A 30 -20.05 -19.99 0.02
CA ALA A 30 -20.05 -20.56 -1.32
C ALA A 30 -19.32 -21.91 -1.38
N ALA A 31 -18.13 -22.01 -0.77
CA ALA A 31 -17.35 -23.25 -0.69
C ALA A 31 -18.08 -24.36 0.09
N LEU A 32 -18.71 -24.03 1.23
CA LEU A 32 -19.48 -24.97 2.03
C LEU A 32 -20.70 -25.49 1.26
N ILE A 33 -21.42 -24.62 0.54
CA ILE A 33 -22.55 -24.99 -0.30
C ILE A 33 -22.09 -25.98 -1.37
N VAL A 34 -21.06 -25.62 -2.15
CA VAL A 34 -20.57 -26.47 -3.25
C VAL A 34 -20.03 -27.81 -2.76
N LYS A 35 -19.31 -27.82 -1.63
CA LYS A 35 -18.83 -29.09 -1.05
C LYS A 35 -19.98 -29.96 -0.56
N SER A 36 -20.99 -29.37 0.07
CA SER A 36 -22.16 -30.11 0.53
C SER A 36 -22.94 -30.71 -0.63
N THR A 37 -23.09 -30.00 -1.75
CA THR A 37 -23.79 -30.51 -2.93
C THR A 37 -22.97 -31.56 -3.67
N HIS A 38 -21.65 -31.36 -3.80
CA HIS A 38 -20.74 -32.34 -4.42
C HIS A 38 -20.69 -33.66 -3.64
N ASN A 39 -20.47 -33.60 -2.32
CA ASN A 39 -20.36 -34.81 -1.48
C ASN A 39 -21.63 -35.68 -1.51
N HIS A 40 -22.78 -35.09 -1.83
CA HIS A 40 -24.07 -35.77 -1.88
C HIS A 40 -24.56 -36.03 -3.30
N ASN A 41 -23.73 -35.75 -4.32
CA ASN A 41 -24.10 -35.86 -5.74
C ASN A 41 -25.41 -35.11 -6.05
N ILE A 42 -25.60 -33.94 -5.45
CA ILE A 42 -26.79 -33.11 -5.62
C ILE A 42 -26.55 -32.15 -6.79
N TYR A 43 -27.23 -32.43 -7.89
CA TYR A 43 -27.15 -31.64 -9.12
C TYR A 43 -28.15 -30.48 -9.17
N SER A 44 -29.21 -30.55 -8.36
CA SER A 44 -30.21 -29.49 -8.24
C SER A 44 -30.73 -29.38 -6.82
N ALA A 45 -30.81 -28.16 -6.27
CA ALA A 45 -31.40 -27.91 -4.96
C ALA A 45 -32.01 -26.51 -4.87
N SER A 46 -33.11 -26.38 -4.13
CA SER A 46 -33.68 -25.10 -3.70
C SER A 46 -32.84 -24.47 -2.57
N ALA A 47 -33.02 -23.17 -2.33
CA ALA A 47 -32.33 -22.50 -1.23
C ALA A 47 -32.66 -23.12 0.15
N GLY A 48 -33.90 -23.61 0.33
CA GLY A 48 -34.32 -24.30 1.54
C GLY A 48 -33.66 -25.66 1.72
N GLU A 49 -33.48 -26.43 0.64
CA GLU A 49 -32.75 -27.70 0.68
C GLU A 49 -31.26 -27.47 0.99
N ILE A 50 -30.64 -26.46 0.38
CA ILE A 50 -29.25 -26.07 0.69
C ILE A 50 -29.11 -25.65 2.16
N ARG A 51 -30.07 -24.89 2.68
CA ARG A 51 -30.11 -24.53 4.10
C ARG A 51 -30.16 -25.76 5.00
N ASN A 52 -30.99 -26.73 4.67
CA ASN A 52 -31.11 -27.97 5.42
C ASN A 52 -29.83 -28.80 5.35
N LEU A 53 -29.18 -28.86 4.18
CA LEU A 53 -27.87 -29.50 4.01
C LEU A 53 -26.81 -28.82 4.90
N LEU A 54 -26.72 -27.49 4.86
CA LEU A 54 -25.75 -26.78 5.70
C LEU A 54 -25.99 -26.99 7.20
N LYS A 55 -27.26 -27.06 7.59
CA LYS A 55 -27.65 -27.36 8.97
C LYS A 55 -27.31 -28.81 9.36
N GLU A 56 -27.57 -29.77 8.48
CA GLU A 56 -27.31 -31.19 8.76
C GLU A 56 -25.81 -31.50 8.82
N TYR A 57 -25.02 -30.94 7.90
CA TYR A 57 -23.59 -31.27 7.77
C TYR A 57 -22.67 -30.42 8.63
N TYR A 58 -23.05 -29.17 8.90
CA TYR A 58 -22.18 -28.21 9.57
C TYR A 58 -22.81 -27.57 10.81
N ASP A 59 -24.07 -27.90 11.14
CA ASP A 59 -24.87 -27.23 12.18
C ASP A 59 -24.99 -25.71 11.97
N ILE A 60 -24.94 -25.29 10.69
CA ILE A 60 -25.01 -23.89 10.29
C ILE A 60 -26.45 -23.57 9.88
N ASN A 61 -27.10 -22.67 10.62
CA ASN A 61 -28.44 -22.19 10.31
C ASN A 61 -28.37 -20.81 9.64
N LEU A 62 -28.35 -20.78 8.31
CA LEU A 62 -28.33 -19.54 7.53
C LEU A 62 -29.72 -19.18 7.00
N PRO A 63 -30.10 -17.89 6.99
CA PRO A 63 -31.27 -17.42 6.26
C PRO A 63 -31.17 -17.73 4.76
N GLU A 64 -32.29 -18.11 4.15
CA GLU A 64 -32.36 -18.40 2.71
C GLU A 64 -31.96 -17.20 1.85
N SER A 65 -32.21 -15.97 2.31
CA SER A 65 -31.77 -14.75 1.64
C SER A 65 -30.25 -14.66 1.48
N ILE A 66 -29.49 -15.14 2.48
CA ILE A 66 -28.02 -15.17 2.41
C ILE A 66 -27.57 -16.24 1.44
N ILE A 67 -28.19 -17.42 1.47
CA ILE A 67 -27.89 -18.53 0.56
C ILE A 67 -28.17 -18.12 -0.89
N GLN A 68 -29.33 -17.52 -1.15
CA GLN A 68 -29.70 -16.99 -2.47
C GLN A 68 -28.70 -15.91 -2.91
N HIS A 69 -28.30 -15.00 -2.01
CA HIS A 69 -27.30 -13.99 -2.32
C HIS A 69 -25.95 -14.62 -2.70
N VAL A 70 -25.47 -15.61 -1.96
CA VAL A 70 -24.23 -16.33 -2.27
C VAL A 70 -24.33 -17.06 -3.61
N LEU A 71 -25.43 -17.76 -3.87
CA LEU A 71 -25.66 -18.46 -5.13
C LEU A 71 -25.69 -17.49 -6.33
N ASN A 72 -26.40 -16.37 -6.15
CA ASN A 72 -26.64 -15.39 -7.20
C ASN A 72 -25.48 -14.40 -7.39
N HIS A 73 -24.49 -14.32 -6.49
CA HIS A 73 -23.39 -13.35 -6.61
C HIS A 73 -22.00 -13.98 -6.58
N GLN A 74 -21.80 -15.04 -5.81
CA GLN A 74 -20.51 -15.74 -5.70
C GLN A 74 -20.45 -16.98 -6.58
N LEU A 75 -21.58 -17.67 -6.78
CA LEU A 75 -21.65 -18.93 -7.55
C LEU A 75 -22.33 -18.77 -8.92
N GLN A 76 -22.47 -17.55 -9.44
CA GLN A 76 -23.13 -17.28 -10.74
C GLN A 76 -22.60 -18.10 -11.91
N ARG A 77 -21.31 -18.44 -11.87
CA ARG A 77 -20.63 -19.23 -12.91
C ARG A 77 -20.81 -20.74 -12.74
N HIS A 78 -21.29 -21.18 -11.58
CA HIS A 78 -21.34 -22.58 -11.17
C HIS A 78 -22.75 -23.08 -10.84
N ALA A 79 -23.69 -22.17 -10.59
CA ALA A 79 -25.09 -22.46 -10.31
C ALA A 79 -25.99 -21.61 -11.22
N SER A 80 -26.90 -22.25 -11.94
CA SER A 80 -27.94 -21.58 -12.73
C SER A 80 -29.31 -21.79 -12.08
N PHE A 81 -30.12 -20.73 -12.00
CA PHE A 81 -31.45 -20.81 -11.41
C PHE A 81 -32.50 -21.06 -12.50
N TYR A 82 -33.27 -22.15 -12.37
CA TYR A 82 -34.34 -22.50 -13.29
C TYR A 82 -35.47 -23.21 -12.53
N ASN A 83 -36.73 -22.93 -12.85
CA ASN A 83 -37.91 -23.57 -12.25
C ASN A 83 -37.89 -23.68 -10.70
N GLY A 84 -37.41 -22.65 -10.00
CA GLY A 84 -37.41 -22.64 -8.52
C GLY A 84 -36.25 -23.39 -7.86
N ALA A 85 -35.32 -23.95 -8.64
CA ALA A 85 -34.16 -24.67 -8.14
C ALA A 85 -32.85 -24.14 -8.75
N TYR A 86 -31.76 -24.33 -8.01
CA TYR A 86 -30.40 -24.05 -8.47
C TYR A 86 -29.79 -25.33 -9.03
N TYR A 87 -29.32 -25.28 -10.27
CA TYR A 87 -28.65 -26.38 -10.97
C TYR A 87 -27.14 -26.15 -10.95
N PHE A 88 -26.38 -27.09 -10.39
CA PHE A 88 -24.93 -26.99 -10.24
C PHE A 88 -24.25 -27.63 -11.46
N ASN A 89 -23.39 -26.87 -12.15
CA ASN A 89 -22.62 -27.39 -13.28
C ASN A 89 -21.49 -28.27 -12.74
N VAL A 90 -21.47 -29.55 -13.16
CA VAL A 90 -20.59 -30.63 -12.67
C VAL A 90 -19.09 -30.35 -12.90
N SER A 91 -18.74 -29.39 -13.76
CA SER A 91 -17.36 -28.97 -14.01
C SER A 91 -16.78 -28.05 -12.91
N VAL A 92 -17.09 -28.33 -11.64
CA VAL A 92 -16.69 -27.59 -10.43
C VAL A 92 -15.16 -27.57 -10.22
N ASN A 93 -14.39 -28.34 -10.99
CA ASN A 93 -12.96 -28.54 -10.76
C ASN A 93 -12.08 -27.28 -10.85
N ASP A 94 -12.34 -26.37 -11.79
CA ASP A 94 -11.31 -25.36 -12.11
C ASP A 94 -11.29 -24.17 -11.14
N TYR A 95 -12.44 -23.67 -10.71
CA TYR A 95 -12.54 -22.52 -9.78
C TYR A 95 -12.39 -22.92 -8.31
N PHE A 96 -12.66 -24.20 -7.99
CA PHE A 96 -12.54 -24.71 -6.63
C PHE A 96 -11.21 -25.40 -6.39
N SER A 97 -10.32 -25.53 -7.37
CA SER A 97 -8.97 -26.07 -7.13
C SER A 97 -8.21 -25.27 -6.06
N ASP A 98 -8.25 -23.94 -6.14
CA ASP A 98 -7.62 -23.04 -5.16
C ASP A 98 -8.31 -23.12 -3.78
N LEU A 99 -9.64 -23.07 -3.73
CA LEU A 99 -10.40 -23.20 -2.47
C LEU A 99 -10.30 -24.60 -1.83
N TYR A 100 -10.20 -25.63 -2.68
CA TYR A 100 -9.97 -27.01 -2.26
C TYR A 100 -8.55 -27.18 -1.72
N GLN A 101 -7.57 -26.52 -2.34
CA GLN A 101 -6.21 -26.46 -1.86
C GLN A 101 -6.14 -25.76 -0.50
N ASP A 102 -6.79 -24.59 -0.35
CA ASP A 102 -6.88 -23.86 0.91
C ASP A 102 -7.54 -24.68 2.01
N TYR A 103 -8.61 -25.41 1.67
CA TYR A 103 -9.27 -26.33 2.59
C TYR A 103 -8.36 -27.49 2.98
N THR A 104 -7.69 -28.10 2.01
CA THR A 104 -6.76 -29.23 2.23
C THR A 104 -5.61 -28.80 3.14
N ASP A 105 -5.10 -27.59 2.95
CA ASP A 105 -4.06 -27.03 3.79
C ASP A 105 -4.58 -26.67 5.19
N LEU A 106 -5.85 -26.26 5.32
CA LEU A 106 -6.51 -26.07 6.60
C LEU A 106 -6.73 -27.39 7.35
N GLU A 107 -7.08 -28.46 6.64
CA GLU A 107 -7.19 -29.82 7.18
C GLU A 107 -5.84 -30.33 7.67
N LYS A 108 -4.76 -30.11 6.90
CA LYS A 108 -3.39 -30.43 7.32
C LYS A 108 -2.99 -29.65 8.58
N MET A 109 -3.27 -28.34 8.61
CA MET A 109 -2.98 -27.51 9.79
C MET A 109 -3.77 -27.99 11.02
N HIS A 110 -5.04 -28.36 10.85
CA HIS A 110 -5.84 -28.91 11.94
C HIS A 110 -5.24 -30.21 12.47
N HIS A 111 -4.87 -31.15 11.59
CA HIS A 111 -4.19 -32.38 11.98
C HIS A 111 -2.90 -32.08 12.74
N HIS A 112 -2.11 -31.15 12.24
CA HIS A 112 -0.86 -30.77 12.87
C HIS A 112 -1.05 -30.18 14.28
N ILE A 113 -2.05 -29.32 14.48
CA ILE A 113 -2.38 -28.77 15.82
C ILE A 113 -2.80 -29.89 16.77
N VAL A 114 -3.61 -30.84 16.29
CA VAL A 114 -4.02 -32.01 17.08
C VAL A 114 -2.81 -32.85 17.48
N GLU A 115 -1.88 -33.11 16.55
CA GLU A 115 -0.65 -33.85 16.83
C GLU A 115 0.23 -33.16 17.87
N LEU A 116 0.44 -31.84 17.73
CA LEU A 116 1.21 -31.04 18.68
C LEU A 116 0.57 -31.07 20.07
N TYR A 117 -0.75 -30.94 20.16
CA TYR A 117 -1.44 -31.01 21.44
C TYR A 117 -1.34 -32.41 22.07
N MET A 118 -1.43 -33.47 21.26
CA MET A 118 -1.22 -34.84 21.75
C MET A 118 0.22 -35.09 22.22
N ALA A 119 1.21 -34.52 21.53
CA ALA A 119 2.61 -34.56 21.95
C ALA A 119 2.80 -33.83 23.29
N PHE A 120 2.22 -32.63 23.43
CA PHE A 120 2.23 -31.88 24.68
C PHE A 120 1.60 -32.67 25.85
N LEU A 121 0.46 -33.33 25.64
CA LEU A 121 -0.16 -34.16 26.69
C LEU A 121 0.73 -35.36 27.08
N LYS A 122 1.45 -35.95 26.12
CA LYS A 122 2.42 -37.03 26.40
C LYS A 122 3.58 -36.52 27.25
N GLU A 123 4.12 -35.34 26.95
CA GLU A 123 5.19 -34.70 27.75
C GLU A 123 4.74 -34.37 29.17
N GLN A 124 3.46 -34.01 29.35
CA GLN A 124 2.84 -33.78 30.66
C GLN A 124 2.52 -35.09 31.42
N GLY A 125 3.05 -36.23 30.99
CA GLY A 125 2.88 -37.53 31.66
C GLY A 125 1.56 -38.25 31.36
N LYS A 126 0.75 -37.76 30.42
CA LYS A 126 -0.51 -38.42 30.00
C LYS A 126 -0.30 -39.31 28.78
N SER A 127 0.68 -40.22 28.85
CA SER A 127 1.12 -41.03 27.71
C SER A 127 0.12 -42.14 27.29
N ASN A 128 -0.76 -42.58 28.20
CA ASN A 128 -1.71 -43.68 27.99
C ASN A 128 -3.18 -43.23 28.04
N LEU A 129 -3.53 -42.19 27.29
CA LEU A 129 -4.93 -41.77 27.15
C LEU A 129 -5.68 -42.75 26.24
N THR A 130 -6.83 -43.24 26.72
CA THR A 130 -7.82 -43.95 25.91
C THR A 130 -8.38 -43.04 24.81
N VAL A 131 -8.99 -43.63 23.77
CA VAL A 131 -9.60 -42.86 22.68
C VAL A 131 -10.60 -41.83 23.21
N LYS A 132 -11.40 -42.22 24.19
CA LYS A 132 -12.41 -41.35 24.81
C LYS A 132 -11.78 -40.18 25.57
N GLU A 133 -10.71 -40.42 26.34
CA GLU A 133 -10.01 -39.35 27.07
C GLU A 133 -9.29 -38.38 26.13
N LYS A 134 -8.79 -38.86 24.98
CA LYS A 134 -8.23 -38.00 23.93
C LYS A 134 -9.29 -37.07 23.34
N GLU A 135 -10.47 -37.60 23.04
CA GLU A 135 -11.60 -36.80 22.54
C GLU A 135 -12.06 -35.75 23.57
N GLU A 136 -12.18 -36.14 24.83
CA GLU A 136 -12.55 -35.21 25.91
C GLU A 136 -11.48 -34.13 26.14
N ALA A 137 -10.20 -34.49 26.07
CA ALA A 137 -9.09 -33.55 26.20
C ALA A 137 -9.02 -32.56 25.03
N LEU A 138 -9.27 -33.03 23.81
CA LEU A 138 -9.38 -32.17 22.62
C LEU A 138 -10.61 -31.25 22.73
N GLN A 139 -11.76 -31.77 23.15
CA GLN A 139 -12.95 -30.95 23.29
C GLN A 139 -12.75 -29.84 24.33
N LYS A 140 -12.08 -30.13 25.46
CA LYS A 140 -11.70 -29.11 26.44
C LYS A 140 -10.69 -28.10 25.88
N PHE A 141 -9.72 -28.55 25.10
CA PHE A 141 -8.75 -27.68 24.43
C PHE A 141 -9.44 -26.71 23.49
N TRP A 142 -10.32 -27.20 22.62
CA TRP A 142 -11.08 -26.38 21.69
C TRP A 142 -12.03 -25.44 22.40
N ASN A 143 -12.79 -25.90 23.39
CA ASN A 143 -13.67 -25.04 24.18
C ASN A 143 -12.90 -23.89 24.84
N LYS A 144 -11.70 -24.16 25.37
CA LYS A 144 -10.86 -23.13 25.96
C LYS A 144 -10.27 -22.17 24.92
N LEU A 145 -9.96 -22.68 23.73
CA LEU A 145 -9.47 -21.86 22.61
C LEU A 145 -10.56 -20.92 22.08
N PHE A 146 -11.82 -21.38 22.07
CA PHE A 146 -12.97 -20.64 21.56
C PHE A 146 -13.80 -19.94 22.63
N ASP A 147 -13.44 -20.05 23.92
CA ASP A 147 -14.06 -19.26 24.97
C ASP A 147 -13.87 -17.77 24.68
N GLU A 148 -14.95 -16.99 24.83
CA GLU A 148 -15.04 -15.58 24.43
C GLU A 148 -13.89 -14.73 24.98
N SER A 149 -13.41 -15.04 26.19
CA SER A 149 -12.30 -14.35 26.84
C SER A 149 -10.94 -14.54 26.15
N PHE A 150 -10.67 -15.72 25.58
CA PHE A 150 -9.43 -16.02 24.88
C PHE A 150 -9.47 -15.46 23.46
N SER A 151 -10.64 -15.56 22.82
CA SER A 151 -10.96 -14.95 21.52
C SER A 151 -10.74 -13.44 21.52
N GLU A 152 -11.25 -12.70 22.52
CA GLU A 152 -11.11 -11.25 22.59
C GLU A 152 -9.65 -10.79 22.77
N ALA A 153 -8.92 -11.40 23.70
CA ALA A 153 -7.54 -11.01 23.98
C ALA A 153 -6.62 -11.27 22.79
N TYR A 154 -6.81 -12.41 22.12
CA TYR A 154 -6.07 -12.76 20.92
C TYR A 154 -6.46 -11.87 19.73
N SER A 155 -7.75 -11.56 19.57
CA SER A 155 -8.27 -10.65 18.55
C SER A 155 -7.67 -9.25 18.69
N ARG A 156 -7.63 -8.69 19.92
CA ARG A 156 -6.99 -7.38 20.17
C ARG A 156 -5.52 -7.36 19.79
N LYS A 157 -4.76 -8.38 20.21
CA LYS A 157 -3.32 -8.48 19.90
C LYS A 157 -3.06 -8.58 18.39
N MET A 158 -3.87 -9.35 17.67
CA MET A 158 -3.77 -9.48 16.22
C MET A 158 -4.18 -8.19 15.49
N GLN A 159 -5.20 -7.48 15.98
CA GLN A 159 -5.58 -6.15 15.46
C GLN A 159 -4.46 -5.13 15.66
N GLU A 160 -3.81 -5.13 16.82
CA GLU A 160 -2.63 -4.29 17.08
C GLU A 160 -1.48 -4.60 16.14
N GLU A 161 -1.17 -5.87 15.89
CA GLU A 161 -0.14 -6.28 14.93
C GLU A 161 -0.47 -5.86 13.49
N LYS A 162 -1.73 -6.03 13.04
CA LYS A 162 -2.16 -5.55 11.73
C LYS A 162 -2.03 -4.04 11.61
N LEU A 163 -2.44 -3.30 12.64
CA LEU A 163 -2.32 -1.85 12.68
C LEU A 163 -0.85 -1.41 12.62
N GLN A 164 0.03 -2.12 13.32
CA GLN A 164 1.48 -1.87 13.24
C GLN A 164 2.04 -2.16 11.85
N ARG A 165 1.65 -3.26 11.21
CA ARG A 165 2.07 -3.57 9.82
C ARG A 165 1.64 -2.48 8.85
N HIS A 166 0.38 -2.04 8.91
CA HIS A 166 -0.10 -0.94 8.08
C HIS A 166 0.62 0.39 8.34
N ARG A 167 0.90 0.71 9.60
CA ARG A 167 1.71 1.90 9.94
C ARG A 167 3.12 1.79 9.38
N ASN A 168 3.74 0.62 9.47
CA ASN A 168 5.08 0.37 8.96
C ASN A 168 5.16 0.43 7.43
N GLU A 169 4.15 -0.12 6.73
CA GLU A 169 4.03 -0.02 5.27
C GLU A 169 3.85 1.43 4.83
N LYS A 170 2.95 2.18 5.47
CA LYS A 170 2.76 3.61 5.18
C LYS A 170 4.05 4.40 5.42
N ALA A 171 4.80 4.10 6.48
CA ALA A 171 6.09 4.71 6.76
C ALA A 171 7.18 4.31 5.74
N ARG A 172 7.12 3.13 5.14
CA ARG A 172 7.98 2.73 4.01
C ARG A 172 7.62 3.51 2.75
N MET A 173 6.35 3.53 2.36
CA MET A 173 5.87 4.29 1.19
C MET A 173 6.25 5.78 1.28
N LEU A 174 6.10 6.40 2.46
CA LEU A 174 6.49 7.81 2.65
C LEU A 174 8.01 8.01 2.49
N ARG A 175 8.83 7.08 2.97
CA ARG A 175 10.29 7.13 2.77
C ARG A 175 10.66 6.96 1.31
N ASP A 176 10.03 6.03 0.61
CA ASP A 176 10.29 5.78 -0.81
C ASP A 176 9.90 7.00 -1.66
N LEU A 177 8.74 7.61 -1.38
CA LEU A 177 8.33 8.87 -2.02
C LEU A 177 9.32 10.02 -1.77
N GLN A 178 9.83 10.14 -0.54
CA GLN A 178 10.84 11.15 -0.21
C GLN A 178 12.16 10.88 -0.95
N LEU A 179 12.58 9.61 -1.03
CA LEU A 179 13.78 9.20 -1.76
C LEU A 179 13.65 9.47 -3.26
N GLU A 180 12.47 9.20 -3.83
CA GLU A 180 12.20 9.47 -5.24
C GLU A 180 12.21 10.98 -5.54
N GLN A 181 11.61 11.80 -4.68
CA GLN A 181 11.67 13.25 -4.80
C GLN A 181 13.11 13.78 -4.69
N TRP A 182 13.87 13.25 -3.73
CA TRP A 182 15.29 13.60 -3.55
C TRP A 182 16.13 13.23 -4.77
N THR A 183 16.00 11.99 -5.26
CA THR A 183 16.75 11.53 -6.44
C THR A 183 16.42 12.36 -7.67
N ARG A 184 15.14 12.66 -7.93
CA ARG A 184 14.74 13.58 -9.01
C ARG A 184 15.35 14.98 -8.86
N MET A 185 15.37 15.55 -7.64
CA MET A 185 16.00 16.84 -7.38
C MET A 185 17.52 16.81 -7.60
N THR A 186 18.21 15.76 -7.12
CA THR A 186 19.66 15.64 -7.32
C THR A 186 20.03 15.48 -8.80
N GLN A 187 19.26 14.67 -9.55
CA GLN A 187 19.48 14.52 -10.99
C GLN A 187 19.23 15.81 -11.78
N SER A 188 18.23 16.62 -11.40
CA SER A 188 18.05 17.94 -12.02
C SER A 188 19.21 18.88 -11.70
N LEU A 189 19.68 18.88 -10.44
CA LEU A 189 20.79 19.72 -10.02
C LEU A 189 22.10 19.34 -10.70
N ASP A 190 22.37 18.04 -10.91
CA ASP A 190 23.58 17.58 -11.62
C ASP A 190 23.56 17.98 -13.10
N LYS A 191 22.40 17.88 -13.76
CA LYS A 191 22.23 18.39 -15.13
C LYS A 191 22.51 19.89 -15.15
N ASP A 192 21.85 20.68 -14.32
CA ASP A 192 22.03 22.13 -14.26
C ASP A 192 23.48 22.53 -13.96
N ARG A 193 24.16 21.80 -13.06
CA ARG A 193 25.57 22.01 -12.74
C ARG A 193 26.48 21.70 -13.93
N SER A 194 26.24 20.60 -14.64
CA SER A 194 27.02 20.24 -15.83
C SER A 194 26.88 21.29 -16.94
N TYR A 195 25.67 21.82 -17.14
CA TYR A 195 25.42 22.92 -18.08
C TYR A 195 26.15 24.20 -17.64
N ALA A 196 26.08 24.57 -16.36
CA ALA A 196 26.74 25.77 -15.84
C ALA A 196 28.29 25.68 -15.94
N VAL A 197 28.86 24.51 -15.65
CA VAL A 197 30.31 24.26 -15.79
C VAL A 197 30.73 24.32 -17.26
N GLY A 198 29.98 23.69 -18.16
CA GLY A 198 30.23 23.74 -19.60
C GLY A 198 30.22 25.17 -20.13
N LEU A 199 29.20 25.95 -19.77
CA LEU A 199 29.05 27.33 -20.21
C LEU A 199 30.15 28.26 -19.66
N SER A 200 30.54 28.05 -18.40
CA SER A 200 31.64 28.79 -17.77
C SER A 200 32.99 28.46 -18.41
N SER A 201 33.23 27.19 -18.73
CA SER A 201 34.46 26.75 -19.41
C SER A 201 34.59 27.34 -20.82
N LEU A 202 33.48 27.42 -21.58
CA LEU A 202 33.45 28.05 -22.89
C LEU A 202 33.82 29.54 -22.82
N GLY A 203 33.27 30.26 -21.84
CA GLY A 203 33.60 31.66 -21.60
C GLY A 203 35.08 31.87 -21.24
N PHE A 204 35.65 30.95 -20.46
CA PHE A 204 37.07 30.98 -20.10
C PHE A 204 37.97 30.75 -21.32
N VAL A 205 37.60 29.83 -22.22
CA VAL A 205 38.34 29.60 -23.49
C VAL A 205 38.31 30.84 -24.39
N ILE A 206 37.15 31.48 -24.55
CA ILE A 206 37.01 32.73 -25.33
C ILE A 206 37.92 33.83 -24.75
N PHE A 207 37.95 33.97 -23.42
CA PHE A 207 38.80 34.93 -22.74
C PHE A 207 40.29 34.64 -22.93
N LEU A 208 40.72 33.37 -22.81
CA LEU A 208 42.10 32.97 -23.05
C LEU A 208 42.54 33.20 -24.49
N LEU A 209 41.68 32.93 -25.48
CA LEU A 209 41.95 33.24 -26.88
C LEU A 209 42.16 34.75 -27.06
N GLY A 210 41.32 35.59 -26.46
CA GLY A 210 41.52 37.04 -26.48
C GLY A 210 42.89 37.47 -25.94
N ILE A 211 43.30 36.91 -24.79
CA ILE A 211 44.63 37.18 -24.21
C ILE A 211 45.75 36.68 -25.14
N LEU A 212 45.67 35.46 -25.64
CA LEU A 212 46.69 34.84 -26.49
C LEU A 212 46.97 35.70 -27.73
N PHE A 213 45.92 36.14 -28.42
CA PHE A 213 46.04 36.99 -29.61
C PHE A 213 46.56 38.40 -29.29
N THR A 214 46.43 38.86 -28.04
CA THR A 214 46.93 40.18 -27.61
C THR A 214 48.38 40.12 -27.17
N VAL A 215 48.79 39.04 -26.48
CA VAL A 215 50.11 38.90 -25.87
C VAL A 215 51.15 38.40 -26.86
N VAL A 216 50.79 37.49 -27.78
CA VAL A 216 51.75 36.89 -28.72
C VAL A 216 51.99 37.82 -29.91
N PRO A 217 53.20 38.43 -30.05
CA PRO A 217 53.44 39.47 -31.05
C PRO A 217 53.24 38.97 -32.49
N SER A 218 53.63 37.73 -32.77
CA SER A 218 53.47 37.12 -34.11
C SER A 218 52.01 37.02 -34.53
N LEU A 219 51.10 36.65 -33.61
CA LEU A 219 49.67 36.55 -33.89
C LEU A 219 49.03 37.94 -34.01
N ASN A 220 49.40 38.86 -33.13
CA ASN A 220 48.90 40.24 -33.19
C ASN A 220 49.34 40.93 -34.49
N ASN A 221 50.61 40.79 -34.88
CA ASN A 221 51.14 41.35 -36.12
C ASN A 221 50.49 40.74 -37.36
N TRP A 222 50.26 39.42 -37.35
CA TRP A 222 49.51 38.74 -38.42
C TRP A 222 48.07 39.27 -38.49
N LEU A 223 47.37 39.40 -37.37
CA LEU A 223 46.01 39.94 -37.33
C LEU A 223 45.97 41.42 -37.80
N ASN A 224 47.01 42.20 -37.48
CA ASN A 224 47.14 43.60 -37.91
C ASN A 224 47.49 43.76 -39.40
N SER A 225 48.05 42.74 -40.04
CA SER A 225 48.39 42.79 -41.46
C SER A 225 47.17 42.90 -42.38
N ILE A 226 45.99 42.51 -41.88
CA ILE A 226 44.73 42.48 -42.63
C ILE A 226 43.62 43.19 -41.83
N PRO A 227 43.32 44.48 -42.12
CA PRO A 227 42.40 45.28 -41.32
C PRO A 227 40.99 44.69 -41.18
N PHE A 228 40.48 44.05 -42.24
CA PHE A 228 39.14 43.44 -42.21
C PHE A 228 39.08 42.20 -41.31
N LEU A 229 40.16 41.40 -41.27
CA LEU A 229 40.23 40.21 -40.40
C LEU A 229 40.30 40.61 -38.94
N ARG A 230 41.03 41.70 -38.62
CA ARG A 230 41.09 42.23 -37.26
C ARG A 230 39.70 42.61 -36.75
N ILE A 231 38.95 43.40 -37.53
CA ILE A 231 37.60 43.82 -37.14
C ILE A 231 36.67 42.60 -37.04
N GLY A 232 36.73 41.70 -38.03
CA GLY A 232 35.94 40.47 -38.04
C GLY A 232 36.19 39.59 -36.82
N PHE A 233 37.46 39.36 -36.46
CA PHE A 233 37.87 38.53 -35.33
C PHE A 233 37.35 39.07 -34.00
N TRP A 234 37.54 40.37 -33.71
CA TRP A 234 37.05 40.98 -32.48
C TRP A 234 35.52 41.04 -32.43
N THR A 235 34.87 41.25 -33.58
CA THR A 235 33.40 41.23 -33.68
C THR A 235 32.86 39.83 -33.38
N ILE A 236 33.47 38.78 -33.92
CA ILE A 236 33.10 37.39 -33.64
C ILE A 236 33.31 37.05 -32.16
N LEU A 237 34.44 37.43 -31.56
CA LEU A 237 34.67 37.24 -30.12
C LEU A 237 33.66 37.98 -29.26
N LEU A 238 33.30 39.21 -29.64
CA LEU A 238 32.29 40.01 -28.94
C LEU A 238 30.90 39.37 -29.04
N ILE A 239 30.51 38.88 -30.23
CA ILE A 239 29.24 38.16 -30.43
C ILE A 239 29.22 36.88 -29.58
N LEU A 240 30.29 36.08 -29.62
CA LEU A 240 30.40 34.87 -28.80
C LEU A 240 30.34 35.18 -27.29
N TYR A 241 30.95 36.27 -26.86
CA TYR A 241 30.88 36.73 -25.47
C TYR A 241 29.46 37.15 -25.08
N ILE A 242 28.77 37.93 -25.91
CA ILE A 242 27.39 38.37 -25.67
C ILE A 242 26.43 37.19 -25.68
N MET A 243 26.57 36.24 -26.61
CA MET A 243 25.79 35.01 -26.65
C MET A 243 26.01 34.12 -25.42
N ASN A 244 27.15 34.27 -24.74
CA ASN A 244 27.45 33.54 -23.50
C ASN A 244 26.90 34.23 -22.22
N GLN A 245 26.49 35.50 -22.29
CA GLN A 245 25.88 36.21 -21.16
C GLN A 245 24.48 35.70 -20.75
N PRO A 246 23.53 35.40 -21.66
CA PRO A 246 22.19 34.96 -21.25
C PRO A 246 22.21 33.63 -20.49
N GLY A 247 23.18 32.74 -20.74
CA GLY A 247 23.33 31.51 -19.95
C GLY A 247 23.73 31.73 -18.49
N LYS A 248 24.32 32.89 -18.13
CA LYS A 248 24.52 33.28 -16.73
C LYS A 248 23.24 33.77 -16.05
N SER A 249 22.29 34.31 -16.82
CA SER A 249 20.98 34.73 -16.29
C SER A 249 20.01 33.57 -16.04
N MET A 250 20.29 32.40 -16.62
CA MET A 250 19.62 31.13 -16.34
C MET A 250 20.20 30.36 -15.14
N LEU A 251 21.26 30.87 -14.49
CA LEU A 251 21.67 30.33 -13.20
C LEU A 251 20.48 30.42 -12.24
N PRO A 252 20.08 29.31 -11.59
CA PRO A 252 18.86 29.24 -10.81
C PRO A 252 18.85 30.38 -9.80
N ASP A 253 17.75 31.15 -9.80
CA ASP A 253 17.49 32.28 -8.91
C ASP A 253 18.09 31.98 -7.53
N MET A 254 19.21 32.65 -7.20
CA MET A 254 19.94 32.44 -5.95
C MET A 254 19.01 32.58 -4.74
N LYS A 255 17.88 33.29 -4.86
CA LYS A 255 16.85 33.38 -3.82
C LYS A 255 16.04 32.09 -3.65
N ARG A 256 15.84 31.28 -4.69
CA ARG A 256 15.23 29.95 -4.59
C ARG A 256 16.21 28.92 -4.05
N PHE A 257 17.47 28.98 -4.48
CA PHE A 257 18.53 28.11 -3.95
C PHE A 257 18.78 28.35 -2.45
N ARG A 258 18.80 29.63 -2.02
CA ARG A 258 18.91 30.00 -0.60
C ARG A 258 17.71 29.55 0.24
N ARG A 259 16.50 29.59 -0.34
CA ARG A 259 15.26 29.07 0.29
C ARG A 259 15.28 27.54 0.42
N GLY A 260 15.73 26.82 -0.61
CA GLY A 260 15.92 25.37 -0.55
C GLY A 260 16.94 24.94 0.52
N TRP A 261 18.08 25.63 0.58
CA TRP A 261 19.08 25.41 1.63
C TRP A 261 18.56 25.70 3.04
N SER A 262 17.78 26.78 3.23
CA SER A 262 17.16 27.07 4.53
C SER A 262 16.17 25.99 4.97
N TRP A 263 15.46 25.37 4.04
CA TRP A 263 14.52 24.28 4.33
C TRP A 263 15.24 22.97 4.68
N ILE A 264 16.35 22.67 4.00
CA ILE A 264 17.22 21.52 4.29
C ILE A 264 17.94 21.69 5.65
N LEU A 265 18.44 22.90 5.96
CA LEU A 265 18.99 23.20 7.28
C LEU A 265 17.93 23.08 8.39
N ALA A 266 16.69 23.51 8.13
CA ALA A 266 15.58 23.37 9.06
C ALA A 266 15.07 21.92 9.23
N SER A 267 15.37 21.01 8.30
CA SER A 267 15.02 19.59 8.42
C SER A 267 16.12 18.76 9.08
N LEU A 268 17.39 19.18 8.97
CA LEU A 268 18.55 18.53 9.59
C LEU A 268 18.84 18.96 11.04
N LEU A 269 18.37 20.14 11.46
CA LEU A 269 18.54 20.66 12.83
C LEU A 269 17.17 20.80 13.53
N PRO A 270 16.70 19.77 14.25
CA PRO A 270 15.37 19.78 14.88
C PRO A 270 15.19 20.91 15.91
N ASP A 271 16.27 21.37 16.57
CA ASP A 271 16.22 22.48 17.56
C ASP A 271 15.89 23.86 16.97
N GLN A 272 16.03 24.05 15.65
CA GLN A 272 15.74 25.34 14.99
C GLN A 272 14.27 25.47 14.54
N LYS A 273 13.52 24.35 14.50
CA LYS A 273 12.09 24.34 14.12
C LYS A 273 11.23 25.14 15.10
N GLU A 274 11.57 25.10 16.38
CA GLU A 274 10.81 25.76 17.45
C GLU A 274 11.03 27.28 17.42
N GLN A 275 12.26 27.73 17.13
CA GLN A 275 12.57 29.15 16.98
C GLN A 275 11.95 29.80 15.72
N LEU A 276 11.86 29.04 14.62
CA LEU A 276 11.19 29.49 13.39
C LEU A 276 9.66 29.50 13.51
N LYS A 277 9.08 28.57 14.28
CA LYS A 277 7.64 28.55 14.57
C LYS A 277 7.23 29.74 15.44
N ASN A 278 8.00 30.04 16.49
CA ASN A 278 7.75 31.20 17.36
C ASN A 278 7.89 32.54 16.60
N LYS A 279 8.86 32.66 15.68
CA LYS A 279 9.01 33.85 14.82
C LYS A 279 7.91 34.03 13.77
N MET A 280 7.17 32.97 13.42
CA MET A 280 6.03 33.06 12.50
C MET A 280 4.70 33.29 13.23
N GLU A 281 4.60 32.89 14.50
CA GLU A 281 3.42 33.14 15.36
C GLU A 281 3.44 34.55 15.99
N GLU A 282 4.60 35.22 16.07
CA GLU A 282 4.70 36.65 16.35
C GLU A 282 4.45 37.51 15.09
N LYS A 283 3.19 37.63 14.67
CA LYS A 283 2.71 38.82 13.95
C LYS A 283 1.70 39.57 14.83
N PRO A 284 1.74 40.91 14.82
CA PRO A 284 1.11 41.74 15.85
C PRO A 284 -0.41 41.61 15.80
N LYS A 285 -1.02 41.41 16.97
CA LYS A 285 -2.44 41.65 17.22
C LYS A 285 -2.72 43.14 17.00
N GLY A 286 -3.09 43.50 15.77
CA GLY A 286 -3.59 44.81 15.41
C GLY A 286 -5.05 44.70 14.98
N GLU A 287 -5.94 45.18 15.86
CA GLU A 287 -7.25 45.79 15.58
C GLU A 287 -8.18 45.10 14.56
N LEU A 288 -9.17 44.37 15.10
CA LEU A 288 -10.44 44.13 14.41
C LEU A 288 -11.33 45.37 14.58
N PRO A 289 -11.87 45.96 13.49
CA PRO A 289 -12.94 46.93 13.63
C PRO A 289 -14.27 46.24 13.95
N GLU A 290 -14.99 46.83 14.90
CA GLU A 290 -16.39 46.60 15.22
C GLU A 290 -17.32 46.92 14.03
N GLU A 291 -18.55 46.41 14.17
CA GLU A 291 -19.79 46.79 13.46
C GLU A 291 -19.91 46.35 11.99
N SER A 292 -21.06 45.91 11.46
CA SER A 292 -22.44 46.05 11.90
C SER A 292 -23.33 45.12 11.06
N SER A 293 -24.32 44.52 11.73
CA SER A 293 -25.71 44.36 11.29
C SER A 293 -26.02 44.29 9.79
N ARG A 294 -26.59 43.16 9.32
CA ARG A 294 -27.89 43.14 8.63
C ARG A 294 -28.44 41.74 8.44
N SER A 295 -29.70 41.61 8.85
CA SER A 295 -30.63 40.55 8.54
C SER A 295 -30.80 40.36 7.04
N ASN A 296 -31.09 39.12 6.61
CA ASN A 296 -32.33 38.86 5.90
C ASN A 296 -32.64 37.38 5.84
N VAL A 297 -33.66 37.01 6.61
CA VAL A 297 -34.54 35.86 6.38
C VAL A 297 -35.16 36.01 4.99
N LYS A 298 -35.03 34.99 4.15
CA LYS A 298 -35.95 34.79 3.03
C LYS A 298 -36.35 33.32 2.92
N LYS A 299 -37.55 33.05 3.45
CA LYS A 299 -38.44 31.98 2.98
C LYS A 299 -38.75 32.18 1.49
N ARG A 300 -38.84 31.09 0.73
CA ARG A 300 -39.85 30.83 -0.32
C ARG A 300 -39.79 29.32 -0.63
N VAL A 301 -40.86 28.61 -0.25
CA VAL A 301 -41.94 28.04 -1.09
C VAL A 301 -41.51 26.70 -1.67
#